data_AF-A0A972I883-F1
#
_entry.id   AF-A0A972I883-F1
#
_cell.length_a   1.000
_cell.length_b   1.000
_cell.length_c   1.000
_cell.angle_alpha   90.00
_cell.angle_beta   90.00
_cell.angle_gamma   90.00
#
_symmetry.space_group_name_H-M   'P 1'
#
loop_
_entity.id
_entity.type
_entity.pdbx_description
1 polymer ?
#
loop_
_entity_poly.entity_id
_entity_poly.type
_entity_poly.pdbx_seq_one_letter_code
_entity_poly.pdbx_strand_id
1 'polypeptide(L)'
;MPAVPRAWVSGRVTGFRARGGFTVDLQWEAQVFQTARIRSLREGTCRVRIKQLAPSVQAIAVFDGGGLVAQVPAGDSMVEFQTQPGGEYWLKPVYSASKRKINTGTEG
;
A
#
# COMPACT_ATOMS: atom_id res chain seq x y z
N MET A 1 9.59 11.96 -9.19
CA MET A 1 8.30 12.14 -8.50
C MET A 1 7.99 13.63 -8.58
N PRO A 2 7.08 14.08 -9.44
CA PRO A 2 6.68 15.48 -9.46
C PRO A 2 5.84 15.76 -8.19
N ALA A 3 6.04 16.96 -7.64
CA ALA A 3 5.60 17.42 -6.34
C ALA A 3 4.14 17.09 -6.00
N VAL A 4 3.94 16.35 -4.90
CA VAL A 4 2.69 16.46 -4.14
C VAL A 4 2.87 17.71 -3.26
N PRO A 5 2.08 18.78 -3.44
CA PRO A 5 2.17 19.96 -2.58
C PRO A 5 1.96 19.53 -1.14
N ARG A 6 2.77 20.05 -0.21
CA ARG A 6 2.70 19.81 1.24
C ARG A 6 1.30 20.03 1.87
N ALA A 7 0.34 20.54 1.13
CA ALA A 7 -1.02 20.86 1.58
C ALA A 7 -2.02 19.69 1.52
N TRP A 8 -1.69 18.54 0.91
CA TRP A 8 -2.63 17.40 0.83
C TRP A 8 -2.48 16.45 2.01
N VAL A 9 -3.12 16.81 3.12
CA VAL A 9 -3.22 15.98 4.33
C VAL A 9 -3.81 14.61 3.98
N SER A 10 -4.86 14.55 3.18
CA SER A 10 -5.45 13.32 2.64
C SER A 10 -5.80 13.50 1.17
N GLY A 11 -5.86 12.40 0.44
CA GLY A 11 -6.18 12.45 -0.98
C GLY A 11 -6.35 11.06 -1.59
N ARG A 12 -7.03 11.03 -2.73
CA ARG A 12 -7.14 9.85 -3.57
C ARG A 12 -6.78 10.26 -4.99
N VAL A 13 -5.86 9.53 -5.59
CA VAL A 13 -5.56 9.60 -7.01
C VAL A 13 -6.11 8.33 -7.63
N THR A 14 -6.98 8.45 -8.63
CA THR A 14 -7.50 7.31 -9.38
C THR A 14 -7.10 7.42 -10.84
N GLY A 15 -6.94 6.28 -11.50
CA GLY A 15 -6.65 6.23 -12.94
C GLY A 15 -5.26 6.72 -13.32
N PHE A 16 -4.30 6.79 -12.38
CA PHE A 16 -2.93 7.19 -12.73
C PHE A 16 -2.28 6.11 -13.59
N ARG A 17 -2.06 6.41 -14.87
CA ARG A 17 -1.37 5.51 -15.78
C ARG A 17 0.13 5.62 -15.58
N ALA A 18 0.71 4.60 -14.96
CA ALA A 18 2.15 4.46 -14.92
C ALA A 18 2.67 3.92 -16.27
N ARG A 19 3.92 4.27 -16.61
CA ARG A 19 4.60 3.71 -17.79
C ARG A 19 4.60 2.18 -17.69
N GLY A 20 4.25 1.50 -18.78
CA GLY A 20 4.10 0.03 -18.82
C GLY A 20 2.65 -0.47 -18.92
N GLY A 21 1.65 0.42 -18.94
CA GLY A 21 0.24 0.04 -19.10
C GLY A 21 -0.46 -0.34 -17.79
N PHE A 22 0.08 0.12 -16.66
CA PHE A 22 -0.49 -0.08 -15.34
C PHE A 22 -1.42 1.08 -14.98
N THR A 23 -2.60 0.77 -14.46
CA THR A 23 -3.50 1.77 -13.87
C THR A 23 -3.38 1.66 -12.36
N VAL A 24 -3.08 2.77 -11.70
CA VAL A 24 -2.90 2.84 -10.25
C VAL A 24 -3.95 3.76 -9.65
N ASP A 25 -4.66 3.26 -8.66
CA ASP A 25 -5.49 4.02 -7.76
C ASP A 25 -4.83 4.04 -6.39
N LEU A 26 -4.46 5.20 -5.89
CA LEU A 26 -3.76 5.40 -4.63
C LEU A 26 -4.63 6.20 -3.68
N GLN A 27 -4.74 5.78 -2.43
CA GLN A 27 -5.39 6.53 -1.37
C GLN A 27 -4.43 6.70 -0.19
N TRP A 28 -4.34 7.93 0.31
CA TRP A 28 -3.54 8.27 1.47
C TRP A 28 -4.32 9.22 2.39
N GLU A 29 -3.97 9.19 3.66
CA GLU A 29 -4.58 9.99 4.71
C GLU A 29 -3.52 10.41 5.72
N ALA A 30 -3.56 11.64 6.21
CA ALA A 30 -2.49 12.26 7.01
C ALA A 30 -1.07 12.07 6.43
N GLN A 31 -0.92 12.16 5.10
CA GLN A 31 0.31 11.86 4.35
C GLN A 31 0.82 10.41 4.48
N VAL A 32 -0.01 9.50 4.98
CA VAL A 32 0.29 8.07 5.15
C VAL A 32 -0.45 7.27 4.09
N PHE A 33 0.28 6.35 3.46
CA PHE A 33 -0.30 5.37 2.54
C PHE A 33 -1.36 4.51 3.23
N GLN A 34 -2.59 4.48 2.70
CA GLN A 34 -3.69 3.67 3.24
C GLN A 34 -3.97 2.44 2.36
N THR A 35 -4.13 2.64 1.06
CA THR A 35 -4.37 1.54 0.12
C THR A 35 -3.94 1.96 -1.28
N ALA A 36 -3.45 1.01 -2.07
CA ALA A 36 -3.31 1.17 -3.50
C ALA A 36 -3.93 -0.01 -4.23
N ARG A 37 -4.62 0.28 -5.33
CA ARG A 37 -5.08 -0.68 -6.30
C ARG A 37 -4.24 -0.54 -7.55
N ILE A 38 -3.70 -1.64 -8.04
CA ILE A 38 -2.90 -1.68 -9.25
C ILE A 38 -3.56 -2.67 -10.19
N ARG A 39 -3.94 -2.19 -11.37
CA ARG A 39 -4.44 -3.01 -12.45
C ARG A 39 -3.37 -3.10 -13.52
N SER A 40 -2.95 -4.33 -13.79
CA SER A 40 -2.05 -4.59 -14.92
C SER A 40 -2.84 -5.12 -16.11
N LEU A 41 -2.59 -4.55 -17.29
CA LEU A 41 -3.13 -5.08 -18.54
C LEU A 41 -2.14 -6.03 -19.23
N ARG A 42 -0.97 -6.25 -18.64
CA ARG A 42 0.11 -7.09 -19.20
C ARG A 42 0.70 -7.97 -18.11
N GLU A 43 1.26 -9.11 -18.50
CA GLU A 43 2.09 -9.88 -17.60
C GLU A 43 3.45 -9.20 -17.39
N GLY A 44 4.04 -9.44 -16.22
CA GLY A 44 5.41 -9.03 -15.91
C GLY A 44 5.60 -8.53 -14.49
N THR A 45 6.81 -8.08 -14.20
CA THR A 45 7.21 -7.62 -12.87
C THR A 45 6.74 -6.19 -12.61
N CYS A 46 5.86 -5.99 -11.63
CA CYS A 46 5.49 -4.67 -11.15
C CYS A 46 6.37 -4.27 -9.96
N ARG A 47 6.95 -3.08 -10.05
CA ARG A 47 7.79 -2.48 -8.99
C ARG A 47 7.13 -1.22 -8.48
N VAL A 48 6.75 -1.23 -7.21
CA VAL A 48 6.12 -0.09 -6.54
C VAL A 48 7.07 0.45 -5.51
N ARG A 49 7.51 1.70 -5.69
CA ARG A 49 8.35 2.39 -4.72
C ARG A 49 7.50 3.24 -3.79
N ILE A 50 7.49 2.90 -2.51
CA ILE A 50 6.77 3.65 -1.49
C ILE A 50 7.77 4.52 -0.73
N LYS A 51 7.60 5.84 -0.82
CA LYS A 51 8.53 6.79 -0.21
C LYS A 51 8.28 7.04 1.27
N GLN A 52 7.01 6.97 1.68
CA GLN A 52 6.57 7.36 3.01
C GLN A 52 5.57 6.34 3.51
N LEU A 53 5.91 5.71 4.64
CA LEU A 53 5.04 4.81 5.41
C LEU A 53 4.85 5.40 6.80
N ALA A 54 3.73 5.09 7.44
CA ALA A 54 3.58 5.40 8.85
C ALA A 54 4.55 4.55 9.69
N PRO A 55 5.07 5.09 10.81
CA PRO A 55 5.96 4.36 11.70
C PRO A 55 5.31 3.11 12.34
N SER A 56 3.98 3.00 12.31
CA SER A 56 3.22 1.84 12.78
C SER A 56 3.12 0.70 11.75
N VAL A 57 3.53 0.94 10.50
CA VAL A 57 3.52 -0.06 9.42
C VAL A 57 4.74 -0.96 9.57
N GLN A 58 4.54 -2.27 9.65
CA GLN A 58 5.62 -3.26 9.70
C GLN A 58 5.92 -3.88 8.34
N ALA A 59 4.92 -4.00 7.48
CA ALA A 59 5.08 -4.56 6.14
C ALA A 59 4.02 -4.00 5.19
N ILE A 60 4.24 -4.17 3.90
CA ILE A 60 3.26 -3.96 2.85
C ILE A 60 2.88 -5.31 2.28
N ALA A 61 1.61 -5.65 2.40
CA ALA A 61 1.03 -6.85 1.83
C ALA A 61 0.37 -6.52 0.49
N VAL A 62 0.64 -7.36 -0.51
CA VAL A 62 0.05 -7.32 -1.84
C VAL A 62 -0.93 -8.47 -1.94
N PHE A 63 -2.19 -8.16 -2.15
CA PHE A 63 -3.25 -9.13 -2.37
C PHE A 63 -3.66 -9.12 -3.83
N ASP A 64 -4.00 -10.27 -4.39
CA ASP A 64 -4.72 -10.37 -5.67
C ASP A 64 -6.19 -10.75 -5.43
N GLY A 65 -6.92 -11.12 -6.48
CA GLY A 65 -8.28 -11.64 -6.35
C GLY A 65 -8.38 -12.96 -5.58
N GLY A 66 -7.27 -13.69 -5.38
CA GLY A 66 -7.22 -15.00 -4.74
C GLY A 66 -6.61 -15.03 -3.33
N GLY A 67 -5.80 -14.03 -2.94
CA GLY A 67 -5.17 -14.01 -1.62
C GLY A 67 -3.93 -13.13 -1.56
N LEU A 68 -3.06 -13.37 -0.57
CA LEU A 68 -1.77 -12.69 -0.44
C LEU A 68 -0.78 -13.23 -1.47
N VAL A 69 -0.28 -12.38 -2.36
CA VAL A 69 0.69 -12.76 -3.41
C VAL A 69 2.11 -12.31 -3.12
N ALA A 70 2.29 -11.24 -2.34
CA ALA A 70 3.60 -10.79 -1.89
C ALA A 70 3.48 -10.03 -0.57
N GLN A 71 4.54 -10.06 0.23
CA GLN A 71 4.64 -9.24 1.43
C GLN A 71 6.07 -8.75 1.59
N VAL A 72 6.24 -7.44 1.75
CA VAL A 72 7.55 -6.79 1.83
C VAL A 72 7.65 -6.01 3.14
N PRO A 73 8.72 -6.18 3.95
CA PRO A 73 8.89 -5.43 5.19
C PRO A 73 8.92 -3.91 4.94
N ALA A 74 8.45 -3.11 5.90
CA ALA A 74 8.44 -1.64 5.78
C ALA A 74 9.86 -1.02 5.68
N GLY A 75 10.90 -1.78 6.04
CA GLY A 75 12.30 -1.39 5.81
C GLY A 75 12.68 -1.35 4.33
N ASP A 76 11.96 -2.10 3.48
CA ASP A 76 12.15 -2.12 2.04
C ASP A 76 11.23 -1.09 1.38
N SER A 77 11.85 -0.06 0.78
CA SER A 77 11.11 0.99 0.07
C SER A 77 10.56 0.55 -1.30
N MET A 78 10.85 -0.68 -1.74
CA MET A 78 10.47 -1.20 -3.05
C MET A 78 9.75 -2.55 -2.92
N VAL A 79 8.49 -2.56 -3.36
CA VAL A 79 7.66 -3.76 -3.43
C VAL A 79 7.71 -4.31 -4.85
N GLU A 80 8.12 -5.56 -5.00
CA GLU A 80 8.16 -6.26 -6.28
C GLU A 80 7.22 -7.46 -6.26
N PHE A 81 6.36 -7.58 -7.28
CA PHE A 81 5.47 -8.72 -7.44
C PHE A 81 5.18 -9.02 -8.91
N GLN A 82 4.87 -10.28 -9.21
CA GLN A 82 4.46 -10.71 -10.54
C GLN A 82 3.02 -10.28 -10.81
N THR A 83 2.79 -9.73 -12.00
CA THR A 83 1.47 -9.36 -12.48
C THR A 83 1.03 -10.23 -13.64
N GLN A 84 -0.27 -10.46 -13.73
CA GLN A 84 -0.93 -11.17 -14.80
C GLN A 84 -1.77 -10.20 -15.65
N PRO A 85 -2.03 -10.51 -16.94
CA PRO A 85 -2.85 -9.67 -17.79
C PRO A 85 -4.29 -9.62 -17.27
N GLY A 86 -4.80 -8.42 -17.01
CA GLY A 86 -6.11 -8.23 -16.40
C GLY A 86 -6.13 -8.46 -14.88
N GLY A 87 -4.98 -8.76 -14.28
CA GLY A 87 -4.82 -8.97 -12.85
C GLY A 87 -5.01 -7.67 -12.06
N GLU A 88 -5.65 -7.81 -10.92
CA GLU A 88 -5.89 -6.72 -9.99
C GLU A 88 -5.22 -6.99 -8.65
N TYR A 89 -4.43 -6.01 -8.21
CA TYR A 89 -3.57 -6.13 -7.04
C TYR A 89 -3.88 -5.02 -6.05
N TRP A 90 -3.96 -5.37 -4.78
CA TRP A 90 -4.29 -4.50 -3.66
C TRP A 90 -3.12 -4.45 -2.70
N LEU A 91 -2.49 -3.29 -2.60
CA LEU A 91 -1.42 -3.04 -1.65
C LEU A 91 -2.05 -2.47 -0.38
N LYS A 92 -1.82 -3.13 0.74
CA LYS A 92 -2.30 -2.73 2.07
C LYS A 92 -1.15 -2.70 3.06
N PRO A 93 -1.04 -1.64 3.88
CA PRO A 93 -0.12 -1.63 5.00
C PRO A 93 -0.55 -2.63 6.06
N VAL A 94 0.40 -3.45 6.49
CA VAL A 94 0.27 -4.33 7.64
C VAL A 94 0.79 -3.56 8.84
N TYR A 95 -0.15 -3.15 9.69
CA TYR A 95 0.18 -2.51 10.95
C TYR A 95 0.59 -3.56 11.96
N SER A 96 1.57 -3.24 12.80
CA SER A 96 1.72 -3.98 14.04
C SER A 96 0.39 -3.90 14.76
N ALA A 97 -0.19 -5.04 15.15
CA ALA A 97 -1.17 -5.02 16.23
C ALA A 97 -0.41 -4.47 17.45
N SER A 98 -0.52 -3.17 17.70
CA SER A 98 -0.12 -2.61 18.98
C SER A 98 -0.91 -3.41 20.00
N LYS A 99 -0.21 -4.22 20.81
CA LYS A 99 -0.79 -4.81 22.00
C LYS A 99 -1.45 -3.66 22.75
N ARG A 100 -2.78 -3.52 22.67
CA ARG A 100 -3.52 -2.88 23.73
C ARG A 100 -3.27 -3.77 24.94
N LYS A 101 -2.29 -3.40 25.76
CA LYS A 101 -2.37 -3.66 27.19
C LYS A 101 -3.65 -2.96 27.63
N ILE A 102 -4.74 -3.70 27.69
CA ILE A 102 -5.91 -3.30 28.49
C ILE A 102 -5.45 -3.59 29.92
N ASN A 103 -4.76 -2.64 30.52
CA ASN A 103 -4.46 -2.68 31.94
C ASN A 103 -5.52 -1.80 32.65
N THR A 104 -5.99 -2.35 33.77
CA THR A 104 -6.69 -1.73 34.92
C THR A 104 -8.16 -1.32 34.76
N GLY A 105 -9.01 -2.07 35.46
CA GLY A 105 -9.65 -1.52 36.67
C GLY A 105 -11.17 -1.61 36.72
N THR A 106 -11.72 -2.57 37.46
CA THR A 106 -12.85 -2.29 38.36
C THR A 106 -12.71 -3.21 39.56
N GLU A 107 -12.13 -2.65 40.63
CA GLU A 107 -12.47 -3.02 42.01
C GLU A 107 -13.95 -2.70 42.24
N GLY A 108 -14.65 -3.59 42.94
CA GLY A 108 -16.04 -3.45 43.36
C GLY A 108 -16.53 -4.72 44.04
#